data_AF-A0A9E3WQE1-F1
#
_entry.id   AF-A0A9E3WQE1-F1
#
_cell.length_a   1.000
_cell.length_b   1.000
_cell.length_c   1.000
_cell.angle_alpha   90.00
_cell.angle_beta   90.00
_cell.angle_gamma   90.00
#
_symmetry.space_group_name_H-M   'P 1'
#
loop_
_entity.id
_entity.type
_entity.pdbx_description
1 polymer ?
#
loop_
_entity_poly.entity_id
_entity_poly.type
_entity_poly.pdbx_seq_one_letter_code
_entity_poly.pdbx_strand_id
1 'polypeptide(L)'
;VIVSANRLGAVNATLQTLVAAAAWRQGLPVAGVVLCDVSPDAGDASRDDNPAELKRRMHAPLLAHVRHGATQFDPPLDWRKLASAEPV
;
A
#
# COMPACT_ATOMS: atom_id res chain seq x y z
N VAL A 1 1.49 -3.68 8.47
CA VAL A 1 1.60 -2.75 7.33
C VAL A 1 2.17 -3.52 6.15
N ILE A 2 1.60 -3.34 4.95
CA ILE A 2 2.11 -3.94 3.71
C ILE A 2 2.77 -2.84 2.89
N VAL A 3 3.93 -3.11 2.29
CA VAL A 3 4.57 -2.21 1.33
C VAL A 3 4.48 -2.84 -0.05
N SER A 4 3.96 -2.10 -1.02
CA SER A 4 3.79 -2.55 -2.39
C SER A 4 4.65 -1.72 -3.35
N ALA A 5 5.38 -2.40 -4.24
CA ALA A 5 6.15 -1.72 -5.28
C ALA A 5 5.19 -1.21 -6.36
N ASN A 6 5.23 0.08 -6.67
CA ASN A 6 4.41 0.71 -7.70
C ASN A 6 4.92 0.33 -9.09
N ARG A 7 4.36 -0.74 -9.64
CA ARG A 7 4.65 -1.29 -10.96
C ARG A 7 3.46 -2.08 -11.49
N LEU A 8 3.52 -2.54 -12.73
CA LEU A 8 2.54 -3.43 -13.31
C LEU A 8 2.36 -4.67 -12.41
N GLY A 9 1.10 -5.01 -12.12
CA GLY A 9 0.73 -6.10 -11.24
C GLY A 9 0.68 -5.75 -9.75
N ALA A 10 1.06 -4.53 -9.34
CA ALA A 10 1.01 -4.10 -7.93
C ALA A 10 -0.40 -4.22 -7.33
N VAL A 11 -1.44 -3.83 -8.08
CA VAL A 11 -2.84 -3.95 -7.63
C VAL A 11 -3.19 -5.40 -7.30
N ASN A 12 -2.97 -6.32 -8.24
CA ASN A 12 -3.28 -7.74 -8.03
C ASN A 12 -2.48 -8.34 -6.86
N ALA A 13 -1.16 -8.11 -6.82
CA ALA A 13 -0.31 -8.65 -5.76
C ALA A 13 -0.71 -8.13 -4.37
N THR A 14 -1.08 -6.85 -4.28
CA THR A 14 -1.53 -6.23 -3.02
C THR A 14 -2.87 -6.82 -2.57
N LEU A 15 -3.84 -6.95 -3.48
CA LEU A 15 -5.14 -7.56 -3.17
C LEU A 15 -4.99 -9.02 -2.72
N GLN A 16 -4.15 -9.81 -3.40
CA GLN A 16 -3.89 -11.20 -3.00
C GLN A 16 -3.21 -11.28 -1.62
N THR A 17 -2.32 -10.35 -1.31
CA THR A 17 -1.67 -10.28 0.02
C THR A 17 -2.69 -9.93 1.11
N LEU A 18 -3.60 -9.00 0.85
CA LEU A 18 -4.70 -8.66 1.77
C LEU A 18 -5.64 -9.85 1.99
N VAL A 19 -6.01 -10.58 0.93
CA VAL A 19 -6.82 -11.80 1.04
C VAL A 19 -6.09 -12.87 1.86
N ALA A 20 -4.79 -13.08 1.60
CA ALA A 20 -3.98 -14.04 2.34
C ALA A 20 -3.88 -13.67 3.83
N ALA A 21 -3.70 -12.39 4.16
CA ALA A 21 -3.67 -11.89 5.53
C ALA A 21 -5.02 -12.15 6.23
N ALA A 22 -6.15 -11.85 5.58
CA ALA A 22 -7.48 -12.10 6.12
C ALA A 22 -7.78 -13.60 6.32
N ALA A 23 -7.29 -14.46 5.42
CA ALA A 23 -7.51 -15.91 5.49
C ALA A 23 -6.55 -16.64 6.45
N TRP A 24 -5.50 -15.99 6.95
CA TRP A 24 -4.50 -16.63 7.80
C TRP A 24 -4.99 -16.80 9.24
N ARG A 25 -5.25 -18.05 9.64
CA ARG A 25 -5.74 -18.42 10.99
C ARG A 25 -7.03 -17.64 11.36
N GLN A 26 -6.93 -16.68 12.27
CA GLN A 26 -8.05 -15.84 12.71
C GLN A 26 -8.10 -14.48 11.97
N GLY A 27 -7.30 -14.33 10.92
CA GLY A 27 -7.02 -13.05 10.28
C GLY A 27 -5.76 -12.41 10.88
N LEU A 28 -4.88 -11.92 10.01
CA LEU A 28 -3.76 -11.07 10.39
C LEU A 28 -4.18 -9.61 10.16
N PRO A 29 -4.30 -8.79 11.21
CA PRO A 29 -4.79 -7.42 11.05
C PRO A 29 -3.82 -6.56 10.23
N VAL A 30 -4.35 -5.81 9.27
CA VAL A 30 -3.55 -4.98 8.36
C VAL A 30 -3.88 -3.52 8.56
N ALA A 31 -2.98 -2.80 9.23
CA ALA A 31 -3.11 -1.36 9.46
C ALA A 31 -3.20 -0.51 8.17
N GLY A 32 -2.75 -1.05 7.03
CA GLY A 32 -2.83 -0.40 5.73
C GLY A 32 -1.68 -0.76 4.80
N VAL A 33 -1.69 -0.12 3.62
CA VAL A 33 -0.72 -0.30 2.54
C VAL A 33 0.06 0.99 2.32
N VAL A 34 1.36 0.87 2.06
CA VAL A 34 2.20 1.95 1.52
C VAL A 34 2.58 1.57 0.09
N LEU A 35 2.38 2.47 -0.86
CA LEU A 35 2.79 2.30 -2.25
C LEU A 35 4.14 3.00 -2.48
N CYS A 36 5.12 2.29 -3.03
CA CYS A 36 6.49 2.80 -3.20
C CYS A 36 6.94 2.74 -4.66
N ASP A 37 7.35 3.88 -5.20
CA ASP A 37 7.99 3.98 -6.51
C ASP A 37 9.44 3.49 -6.44
N VAL A 38 9.70 2.32 -7.02
CA VAL A 38 11.00 1.63 -6.90
C VAL A 38 12.06 2.09 -7.91
N SER A 39 11.67 2.86 -8.92
CA SER A 39 12.57 3.43 -9.92
C SER A 39 12.08 4.83 -10.34
N PRO A 40 12.93 5.68 -10.94
CA PRO A 40 12.49 6.95 -11.52
C PRO A 40 11.85 6.76 -12.91
N ASP A 41 11.88 5.55 -13.46
CA ASP A 41 11.51 5.26 -14.84
C ASP A 41 9.98 5.29 -15.05
N ALA A 42 9.55 6.13 -16.00
CA ALA A 42 8.15 6.32 -16.38
C ALA A 42 7.67 5.32 -17.44
N GLY A 43 8.49 4.33 -17.85
CA GLY A 43 8.12 3.31 -18.84
C GLY A 43 6.94 2.41 -18.45
N ASP A 44 6.47 2.48 -17.21
CA ASP A 44 5.32 1.73 -16.72
C ASP A 44 4.13 2.67 -16.41
N ALA A 45 3.22 2.78 -17.37
CA ALA A 45 2.01 3.60 -17.25
C ALA A 45 1.10 3.18 -16.08
N SER A 46 1.19 1.93 -15.62
CA SER A 46 0.38 1.44 -14.49
C SER A 46 0.66 2.22 -13.21
N ARG A 47 1.85 2.84 -13.10
CA ARG A 47 2.28 3.60 -11.92
C ARG A 47 1.36 4.77 -11.59
N ASP A 48 0.76 5.37 -12.62
CA ASP A 48 -0.11 6.54 -12.47
C ASP A 48 -1.52 6.13 -12.03
N ASP A 49 -2.01 4.98 -12.51
CA ASP A 49 -3.35 4.47 -12.22
C ASP A 49 -3.42 3.63 -10.93
N ASN A 50 -2.33 2.94 -10.58
CA ASN A 50 -2.23 2.06 -9.43
C ASN A 50 -2.71 2.71 -8.11
N PRO A 51 -2.32 3.95 -7.74
CA PRO A 51 -2.80 4.58 -6.51
C PRO A 51 -4.32 4.69 -6.47
N ALA A 52 -4.96 5.07 -7.58
CA ALA A 52 -6.40 5.23 -7.67
C ALA A 52 -7.11 3.86 -7.65
N GLU A 53 -6.58 2.86 -8.36
CA GLU A 53 -7.13 1.51 -8.37
C GLU A 53 -7.01 0.82 -7.00
N LEU A 54 -5.89 0.97 -6.31
CA LEU A 54 -5.70 0.46 -4.95
C LEU A 54 -6.72 1.09 -3.99
N LYS A 55 -6.86 2.41 -4.00
CA LYS A 55 -7.88 3.11 -3.18
C LYS A 55 -9.30 2.63 -3.47
N ARG A 56 -9.62 2.32 -4.72
CA ARG A 56 -10.95 1.85 -5.13
C ARG A 56 -11.25 0.40 -4.73
N ARG A 57 -10.24 -0.47 -4.70
CA ARG A 57 -10.44 -1.94 -4.61
C ARG A 57 -10.07 -2.55 -3.27
N MET A 58 -9.25 -1.88 -2.46
CA MET A 58 -8.83 -2.40 -1.15
C MET A 58 -9.80 -2.00 -0.05
N HIS A 59 -10.00 -2.88 0.93
CA HIS A 59 -10.65 -2.51 2.19
C HIS A 59 -9.68 -1.85 3.18
N ALA A 60 -8.38 -2.17 3.09
CA ALA A 60 -7.35 -1.54 3.90
C ALA A 60 -6.99 -0.14 3.35
N PRO A 61 -6.69 0.85 4.21
CA PRO A 61 -6.34 2.19 3.75
C PRO A 61 -5.00 2.21 3.01
N LEU A 62 -4.92 3.01 1.94
CA LEU A 62 -3.64 3.42 1.38
C LEU A 62 -3.08 4.55 2.24
N LEU A 63 -2.10 4.22 3.09
CA LEU A 63 -1.55 5.11 4.11
C LEU A 63 -0.70 6.22 3.49
N ALA A 64 0.11 5.88 2.48
CA ALA A 64 1.00 6.82 1.81
C ALA A 64 1.46 6.30 0.44
N HIS A 65 1.88 7.24 -0.41
CA HIS A 65 2.66 7.00 -1.61
C HIS A 65 4.06 7.61 -1.42
N VAL A 66 5.09 6.77 -1.51
CA VAL A 66 6.49 7.19 -1.47
C VAL A 66 7.02 7.22 -2.89
N ARG A 67 7.27 8.42 -3.41
CA ARG A 67 7.90 8.61 -4.73
C ARG A 67 9.37 8.18 -4.70
N HIS A 68 9.92 7.86 -5.86
CA HIS A 68 11.32 7.47 -5.96
C HIS A 68 12.23 8.59 -5.45
N GLY A 69 13.18 8.24 -4.56
CA GLY A 69 14.09 9.20 -3.94
C GLY A 69 13.46 10.13 -2.89
N ALA A 70 12.18 9.94 -2.55
CA ALA A 70 11.55 10.71 -1.49
C ALA A 70 12.16 10.35 -0.12
N THR A 71 12.36 11.36 0.72
CA THR A 71 12.83 11.22 2.10
C THR A 71 11.68 11.22 3.12
N GLN A 72 10.44 11.34 2.64
CA GLN A 72 9.22 11.43 3.45
C GLN A 72 8.05 10.73 2.79
N PHE A 73 7.04 10.40 3.59
CA PHE A 73 5.76 9.84 3.13
C PHE A 73 4.82 10.96 2.66
N ASP A 74 4.03 10.69 1.63
CA ASP A 74 2.95 11.57 1.18
C ASP A 74 1.59 10.83 1.20
N PRO A 75 0.67 11.16 2.12
CA PRO A 75 0.83 12.15 3.19
C PRO A 75 1.80 11.67 4.30
N PRO A 76 2.27 12.59 5.17
CA PRO A 76 3.05 12.23 6.35
C PRO A 76 2.28 11.24 7.25
N LEU A 77 2.98 10.22 7.77
CA LEU A 77 2.38 9.17 8.57
C LEU A 77 2.76 9.29 10.04
N ASP A 78 1.76 9.38 10.92
CA ASP A 78 1.94 9.30 12.37
C ASP A 78 1.95 7.83 12.83
N TRP A 79 3.16 7.29 13.00
CA TRP A 79 3.37 5.92 13.42
C TRP A 79 2.86 5.61 14.83
N ARG A 80 2.88 6.59 15.74
CA ARG A 80 2.39 6.38 17.12
C ARG A 80 0.87 6.23 17.09
N LYS A 81 0.19 7.12 16.37
CA LYS A 81 -1.26 7.02 16.17
C LYS A 81 -1.65 5.71 15.50
N LEU A 82 -0.91 5.30 14.46
CA LEU A 82 -1.17 4.03 13.75
C LEU A 82 -0.98 2.81 14.65
N ALA A 83 0.06 2.78 15.48
CA ALA A 83 0.33 1.67 16.40
C ALA A 83 -0.69 1.56 17.54
N SER A 84 -1.36 2.67 17.90
CA SER A 84 -2.42 2.70 18.90
C SER A 84 -3.82 2.42 18.35
N ALA A 85 -4.00 2.41 17.03
CA ALA A 85 -5.29 2.14 16.41
C ALA A 85 -5.60 0.64 16.42
N GLU A 86 -6.87 0.28 16.64
CA GLU A 86 -7.32 -1.10 16.38
C GLU A 86 -7.19 -1.37 14.87
N PRO A 87 -6.42 -2.39 14.48
CA PRO A 87 -6.25 -2.71 13.07
C PRO A 87 -7.53 -3.34 12.48
N VAL A 88 -7.80 -3.03 11.21
CA VAL A 88 -8.95 -3.54 10.43
C VAL A 88 -8.69 -4.97 9.95
#